data_AF-A0A8B8E7I8-F1
#
_entry.id   AF-A0A8B8E7I8-F1
#
_cell.length_a   1.000
_cell.length_b   1.000
_cell.length_c   1.000
_cell.angle_alpha   90.00
_cell.angle_beta   90.00
_cell.angle_gamma   90.00
#
_symmetry.space_group_name_H-M   'P 1'
#
loop_
_entity.id
_entity.type
_entity.pdbx_description
1 polymer ?
#
loop_
_entity_poly.entity_id
_entity_poly.type
_entity_poly.pdbx_seq_one_letter_code
_entity_poly.pdbx_strand_id
1 'polypeptide(L)'
;MKTAWRDCKGWRDADLPMTSASDEASKWFDASLTQITSMYADDEAGGVANSFKNMMEADPDFVMGQVFVNSMKFGGSKTETEEVHKMVDNISAVASKQKVTERESKHVAALKLVTEGKLVEAAEVYRAILAESPTDLLACLLAFFKYYELGMFKEMLDMMKSVVKGYTPETPGYSTVLGWKAFAHEENCQLNEAEEEVYKSLAVSPRETFAIHTMAHVHLEKGMYDAGLAFLQSKEKYWANCSMACHIAWHEALFHLEKGQFDDAVQTFDDKIINRGNFNDAASLLYRLSFEGVRVPEKWRGVLELVDKFSGHHTWIYTDLHILFTLYRAGERERANELLEALKEYVTNNKGTNAQVTHDVGMPLCAGITAFEEEHYETATNCLKSVYGSLQRIGGSNAQRDTFVQLLLHSAIRSPNPDHKALARTLLAERKVRRVADPLGGRLQRGLEESSD
;
A
#
# COMPACT_ATOMS: atom_id res chain seq x y z
N MET A 1 -9.92 24.02 5.76
CA MET A 1 -10.38 23.89 4.37
C MET A 1 -10.78 25.27 3.88
N LYS A 2 -10.30 25.73 2.72
CA LYS A 2 -10.88 26.90 2.05
C LYS A 2 -12.04 26.40 1.18
N THR A 3 -13.23 26.59 1.73
CA THR A 3 -14.57 26.57 1.13
C THR A 3 -14.65 26.82 -0.37
N ALA A 4 -14.88 25.76 -1.13
CA ALA A 4 -15.97 25.55 -2.11
C ALA A 4 -15.51 24.40 -3.02
N TRP A 5 -16.01 23.19 -2.77
CA TRP A 5 -15.86 22.09 -3.71
C TRP A 5 -16.32 22.53 -5.10
N ARG A 6 -15.59 22.11 -6.13
CA ARG A 6 -15.82 22.55 -7.51
C ARG A 6 -17.20 22.08 -7.98
N ASP A 7 -18.00 23.04 -8.43
CA ASP A 7 -19.21 22.80 -9.19
C ASP A 7 -18.88 22.48 -10.66
N CYS A 8 -19.89 22.31 -11.52
CA CYS A 8 -19.65 21.98 -12.92
C CYS A 8 -18.81 23.06 -13.63
N LYS A 9 -18.95 24.34 -13.25
CA LYS A 9 -18.13 25.43 -13.81
C LYS A 9 -16.69 25.33 -13.31
N GLY A 10 -16.46 25.08 -12.02
CA GLY A 10 -15.12 24.90 -11.46
C GLY A 10 -14.34 23.75 -12.12
N TRP A 11 -15.00 22.65 -12.44
CA TRP A 11 -14.38 21.54 -13.19
C TRP A 11 -14.05 21.91 -14.63
N ARG A 12 -14.89 22.70 -15.32
CA ARG A 12 -14.58 23.23 -16.66
C ARG A 12 -13.44 24.24 -16.65
N ASP A 13 -13.43 25.16 -15.68
CA ASP A 13 -12.38 26.17 -15.53
C ASP A 13 -11.01 25.53 -15.22
N ALA A 14 -11.01 24.34 -14.62
CA ALA A 14 -9.83 23.51 -14.39
C ALA A 14 -9.43 22.66 -15.61
N ASP A 15 -10.07 22.83 -16.77
CA ASP A 15 -9.89 22.03 -18.00
C ASP A 15 -10.15 20.52 -17.80
N LEU A 16 -11.10 20.21 -16.92
CA LEU A 16 -11.46 18.87 -16.50
C LEU A 16 -12.98 18.64 -16.63
N PRO A 17 -13.60 18.92 -17.80
CA PRO A 17 -15.05 18.88 -17.96
C PRO A 17 -15.62 17.47 -17.73
N MET A 18 -16.70 17.38 -16.98
CA MET A 18 -17.45 16.15 -16.73
C MET A 18 -18.82 16.22 -17.40
N THR A 19 -19.40 15.07 -17.73
CA THR A 19 -20.68 14.99 -18.43
C THR A 19 -21.87 15.36 -17.54
N SER A 20 -21.74 15.25 -16.21
CA SER A 20 -22.80 15.68 -15.28
C SER A 20 -23.10 17.17 -15.40
N ALA A 21 -24.39 17.50 -15.46
CA ALA A 21 -24.91 18.86 -15.37
C ALA A 21 -25.32 19.25 -13.93
N SER A 22 -25.13 18.36 -12.96
CA SER A 22 -25.48 18.58 -11.56
C SER A 22 -24.30 19.21 -10.80
N ASP A 23 -24.46 20.49 -10.44
CA ASP A 23 -23.48 21.19 -9.60
C ASP A 23 -23.33 20.50 -8.24
N GLU A 24 -24.41 19.93 -7.71
CA GLU A 24 -24.39 19.19 -6.46
C GLU A 24 -23.57 17.89 -6.57
N ALA A 25 -23.80 17.08 -7.61
CA ALA A 25 -23.01 15.87 -7.83
C ALA A 25 -21.52 16.18 -8.04
N SER A 26 -21.21 17.25 -8.79
CA SER A 26 -19.83 17.69 -9.03
C SER A 26 -19.11 18.14 -7.75
N LYS A 27 -19.83 18.81 -6.85
CA LYS A 27 -19.31 19.18 -5.53
C LYS A 27 -19.03 17.97 -4.66
N TRP A 28 -19.95 17.01 -4.62
CA TRP A 28 -19.76 15.78 -3.84
C TRP A 28 -18.64 14.89 -4.39
N PHE A 29 -18.42 14.91 -5.71
CA PHE A 29 -17.25 14.27 -6.32
C PHE A 29 -15.94 14.89 -5.83
N ASP A 30 -15.84 16.23 -5.86
CA ASP A 30 -14.65 16.94 -5.39
C ASP A 30 -14.43 16.81 -3.87
N ALA A 31 -15.53 16.74 -3.09
CA ALA A 31 -15.51 16.42 -1.66
C ALA A 31 -14.93 15.04 -1.39
N SER A 32 -15.38 14.04 -2.15
CA SER A 32 -14.93 12.66 -2.02
C SER A 32 -13.45 12.54 -2.39
N LEU A 33 -13.04 13.22 -3.46
CA LEU A 33 -11.65 13.24 -3.91
C LEU A 33 -10.75 13.91 -2.88
N THR A 34 -11.18 15.03 -2.30
CA THR A 34 -10.45 15.72 -1.23
C THR A 34 -10.26 14.83 0.00
N GLN A 35 -11.32 14.16 0.45
CA GLN A 35 -11.26 13.28 1.64
C GLN A 35 -10.34 12.08 1.42
N ILE A 36 -10.46 11.40 0.27
CA ILE A 36 -9.63 10.23 -0.05
C ILE A 36 -8.16 10.63 -0.21
N THR A 37 -7.88 11.69 -0.96
CA THR A 37 -6.49 12.09 -1.26
C THR A 37 -5.78 12.69 -0.06
N SER A 38 -6.50 13.42 0.80
CA SER A 38 -5.94 13.94 2.05
C SER A 38 -5.93 12.92 3.19
N MET A 39 -6.54 11.75 3.02
CA MET A 39 -6.67 10.70 4.06
C MET A 39 -7.48 11.14 5.29
N TYR A 40 -8.33 12.17 5.18
CA TYR A 40 -9.23 12.60 6.27
C TYR A 40 -10.69 12.45 5.89
N ALA A 41 -11.50 12.02 6.84
CA ALA A 41 -12.94 12.22 6.79
C ALA A 41 -13.24 13.69 7.12
N ASP A 42 -13.99 14.36 6.26
CA ASP A 42 -14.45 15.72 6.53
C ASP A 42 -15.75 15.64 7.33
N ASP A 43 -15.76 16.19 8.55
CA ASP A 43 -16.92 16.17 9.44
C ASP A 43 -18.13 16.90 8.82
N GLU A 44 -17.91 17.96 8.03
CA GLU A 44 -18.99 18.68 7.33
C GLU A 44 -19.60 17.81 6.22
N ALA A 45 -18.81 16.93 5.63
CA ALA A 45 -19.26 15.99 4.60
C ALA A 45 -19.91 14.73 5.17
N GLY A 46 -19.82 14.49 6.48
CA GLY A 46 -20.25 13.24 7.12
C GLY A 46 -19.43 12.02 6.68
N GLY A 47 -18.19 12.25 6.23
CA GLY A 47 -17.30 11.21 5.71
C GLY A 47 -17.52 10.83 4.23
N VAL A 48 -16.58 10.05 3.69
CA VAL A 48 -16.54 9.69 2.27
C VAL A 48 -17.75 8.87 1.83
N ALA A 49 -18.26 7.97 2.68
CA ALA A 49 -19.43 7.15 2.35
C ALA A 49 -20.69 8.01 2.14
N ASN A 50 -20.87 9.05 2.98
CA ASN A 50 -21.96 10.00 2.81
C ASN A 50 -21.77 10.85 1.56
N SER A 51 -20.53 11.25 1.25
CA SER A 51 -20.22 12.00 0.03
C SER A 51 -20.52 11.19 -1.23
N PHE A 52 -20.16 9.90 -1.27
CA PHE A 52 -20.53 8.99 -2.36
C PHE A 52 -22.02 8.79 -2.50
N LYS A 53 -22.73 8.61 -1.38
CA LYS A 53 -24.18 8.50 -1.38
C LYS A 53 -24.82 9.74 -2.01
N ASN A 54 -24.50 10.93 -1.49
CA ASN A 54 -25.11 12.18 -1.96
C ASN A 54 -24.74 12.48 -3.42
N MET A 55 -23.50 12.16 -3.84
CA MET A 55 -23.07 12.27 -5.24
C MET A 55 -23.97 11.45 -6.17
N MET A 56 -24.22 10.18 -5.83
CA MET A 56 -25.01 9.27 -6.66
C MET A 56 -26.52 9.56 -6.58
N GLU A 57 -27.01 10.12 -5.48
CA GLU A 57 -28.41 10.58 -5.37
C GLU A 57 -28.66 11.86 -6.19
N ALA A 58 -27.69 12.77 -6.24
CA ALA A 58 -27.80 14.02 -6.99
C ALA A 58 -27.70 13.84 -8.52
N ASP A 59 -26.99 12.81 -8.98
CA ASP A 59 -26.94 12.41 -10.39
C ASP A 59 -26.62 10.91 -10.54
N PRO A 60 -27.64 10.04 -10.65
CA PRO A 60 -27.44 8.60 -10.80
C PRO A 60 -26.71 8.19 -12.08
N ASP A 61 -26.81 9.02 -13.12
CA ASP A 61 -26.21 8.79 -14.43
C ASP A 61 -24.82 9.46 -14.56
N PHE A 62 -24.24 9.92 -13.44
CA PHE A 62 -22.93 10.56 -13.43
C PHE A 62 -21.79 9.57 -13.70
N VAL A 63 -21.26 9.58 -14.93
CA VAL A 63 -20.20 8.67 -15.39
C VAL A 63 -18.96 8.68 -14.48
N MET A 64 -18.37 9.85 -14.20
CA MET A 64 -17.20 9.91 -13.31
C MET A 64 -17.53 9.53 -11.86
N GLY A 65 -18.73 9.85 -11.38
CA GLY A 65 -19.20 9.39 -10.07
C GLY A 65 -19.22 7.87 -9.98
N GLN A 66 -19.74 7.20 -11.01
CA GLN A 66 -19.71 5.74 -11.11
C GLN A 66 -18.29 5.19 -11.23
N VAL A 67 -17.42 5.80 -12.05
CA VAL A 67 -15.99 5.40 -12.10
C VAL A 67 -15.41 5.44 -10.69
N PHE A 68 -15.56 6.56 -9.97
CA PHE A 68 -14.90 6.76 -8.69
C PHE A 68 -15.38 5.77 -7.63
N VAL A 69 -16.70 5.62 -7.46
CA VAL A 69 -17.27 4.69 -6.47
C VAL A 69 -16.85 3.25 -6.79
N ASN A 70 -16.91 2.85 -8.05
CA ASN A 70 -16.56 1.49 -8.45
C ASN A 70 -15.05 1.23 -8.39
N SER A 71 -14.20 2.22 -8.67
CA SER A 71 -12.76 2.12 -8.45
C SER A 71 -12.42 1.92 -6.97
N MET A 72 -13.14 2.55 -6.04
CA MET A 72 -12.93 2.31 -4.60
C MET A 72 -13.46 0.95 -4.15
N LYS A 73 -14.58 0.47 -4.72
CA LYS A 73 -15.19 -0.81 -4.35
C LYS A 73 -14.46 -2.02 -4.93
N PHE A 74 -14.01 -1.94 -6.19
CA PHE A 74 -13.48 -3.06 -6.97
C PHE A 74 -12.00 -2.89 -7.37
N GLY A 75 -11.34 -1.82 -6.90
CA GLY A 75 -9.97 -1.47 -7.29
C GLY A 75 -8.88 -2.46 -6.89
N GLY A 76 -9.19 -3.43 -6.02
CA GLY A 76 -8.33 -4.55 -5.66
C GLY A 76 -8.72 -5.82 -6.42
N SER A 77 -8.77 -5.79 -7.75
CA SER A 77 -8.73 -7.01 -8.59
C SER A 77 -9.76 -8.12 -8.28
N LYS A 78 -10.97 -7.79 -7.81
CA LYS A 78 -12.07 -8.76 -7.81
C LYS A 78 -12.47 -9.02 -9.26
N THR A 79 -12.02 -10.13 -9.83
CA THR A 79 -12.29 -10.51 -11.22
C THR A 79 -13.55 -11.39 -11.28
N GLU A 80 -14.36 -11.18 -12.32
CA GLU A 80 -15.42 -12.10 -12.78
C GLU A 80 -16.55 -12.45 -11.79
N THR A 81 -16.87 -11.57 -10.84
CA THR A 81 -18.11 -11.73 -10.06
C THR A 81 -19.33 -11.19 -10.82
N GLU A 82 -20.52 -11.72 -10.52
CA GLU A 82 -21.78 -11.19 -11.07
C GLU A 82 -21.95 -9.69 -10.74
N GLU A 83 -21.49 -9.25 -9.57
CA GLU A 83 -21.49 -7.82 -9.20
C GLU A 83 -20.61 -6.97 -10.13
N VAL A 84 -19.42 -7.47 -10.47
CA VAL A 84 -18.48 -6.78 -11.36
C VAL A 84 -19.04 -6.71 -12.78
N HIS A 85 -19.64 -7.79 -13.29
CA HIS A 85 -20.28 -7.78 -14.60
C HIS A 85 -21.43 -6.76 -14.66
N LYS A 86 -22.32 -6.78 -13.66
CA LYS A 86 -23.42 -5.79 -13.57
C LYS A 86 -22.90 -4.36 -13.51
N MET A 87 -21.82 -4.13 -12.79
CA MET A 87 -21.19 -2.81 -12.71
C MET A 87 -20.66 -2.35 -14.06
N VAL A 88 -19.91 -3.20 -14.78
CA VAL A 88 -19.36 -2.90 -16.11
C VAL A 88 -20.47 -2.65 -17.13
N ASP A 89 -21.54 -3.45 -17.09
CA ASP A 89 -22.71 -3.27 -17.96
C ASP A 89 -23.41 -1.94 -17.66
N ASN A 90 -23.59 -1.60 -16.38
CA ASN A 90 -24.23 -0.36 -15.97
C ASN A 90 -23.46 0.87 -16.42
N ILE A 91 -22.14 0.93 -16.15
CA ILE A 91 -21.33 2.10 -16.52
C ILE A 91 -21.24 2.26 -18.05
N SER A 92 -21.19 1.14 -18.79
CA SER A 92 -21.21 1.14 -20.25
C SER A 92 -22.56 1.65 -20.78
N ALA A 93 -23.67 1.21 -20.20
CA ALA A 93 -25.00 1.66 -20.57
C ALA A 93 -25.18 3.17 -20.30
N VAL A 94 -24.73 3.66 -19.15
CA VAL A 94 -24.81 5.08 -18.78
C VAL A 94 -23.96 5.92 -19.72
N ALA A 95 -22.71 5.52 -19.97
CA ALA A 95 -21.81 6.21 -20.90
C ALA A 95 -22.40 6.27 -22.33
N SER A 96 -23.05 5.21 -22.80
CA SER A 96 -23.65 5.17 -24.15
C SER A 96 -24.84 6.12 -24.36
N LYS A 97 -25.50 6.55 -23.27
CA LYS A 97 -26.64 7.47 -23.32
C LYS A 97 -26.22 8.94 -23.38
N GLN A 98 -24.93 9.23 -23.24
CA GLN A 98 -24.42 10.59 -23.09
C GLN A 98 -23.28 10.85 -24.05
N LYS A 99 -22.98 12.12 -24.31
CA LYS A 99 -21.79 12.51 -25.06
C LYS A 99 -20.60 12.59 -24.11
N VAL A 100 -20.08 11.42 -23.71
CA VAL A 100 -18.92 11.31 -22.83
C VAL A 100 -17.67 11.93 -23.45
N THR A 101 -16.85 12.55 -22.61
CA THR A 101 -15.54 13.07 -23.03
C THR A 101 -14.56 11.92 -23.32
N GLU A 102 -13.49 12.21 -24.06
CA GLU A 102 -12.42 11.23 -24.29
C GLU A 102 -11.78 10.79 -22.96
N ARG A 103 -11.56 11.75 -22.05
CA ARG A 103 -11.03 11.51 -20.71
C ARG A 103 -11.93 10.57 -19.89
N GLU A 104 -13.24 10.80 -19.85
CA GLU A 104 -14.19 9.91 -19.17
C GLU A 104 -14.18 8.51 -19.77
N SER A 105 -14.12 8.41 -21.10
CA SER A 105 -14.05 7.13 -21.80
C SER A 105 -12.78 6.35 -21.43
N LYS A 106 -11.63 7.03 -21.29
CA LYS A 106 -10.37 6.42 -20.82
C LYS A 106 -10.49 5.92 -19.37
N HIS A 107 -11.13 6.68 -18.49
CA HIS A 107 -11.39 6.24 -17.10
C HIS A 107 -12.27 4.98 -17.03
N VAL A 108 -13.35 4.93 -17.82
CA VAL A 108 -14.22 3.74 -17.92
C VAL A 108 -13.44 2.54 -18.46
N ALA A 109 -12.63 2.75 -19.51
CA ALA A 109 -11.79 1.70 -20.08
C ALA A 109 -10.75 1.16 -19.07
N ALA A 110 -10.10 2.05 -18.31
CA ALA A 110 -9.14 1.65 -17.29
C ALA A 110 -9.80 0.83 -16.17
N LEU A 111 -10.97 1.25 -15.68
CA LEU A 111 -11.73 0.49 -14.68
C LEU A 111 -12.12 -0.90 -15.20
N LYS A 112 -12.54 -1.00 -16.47
CA LYS A 112 -12.83 -2.30 -17.10
C LYS A 112 -11.58 -3.20 -17.13
N LEU A 113 -10.42 -2.67 -17.48
CA LEU A 113 -9.16 -3.42 -17.44
C LEU A 113 -8.82 -3.92 -16.03
N VAL A 114 -9.04 -3.10 -15.00
CA VAL A 114 -8.87 -3.51 -13.59
C VAL A 114 -9.77 -4.72 -13.27
N THR A 115 -11.04 -4.68 -13.68
CA THR A 115 -11.99 -5.77 -13.42
C THR A 115 -11.71 -7.05 -14.21
N GLU A 116 -10.96 -6.94 -15.31
CA GLU A 116 -10.46 -8.07 -16.11
C GLU A 116 -9.09 -8.59 -15.61
N GLY A 117 -8.56 -8.01 -14.52
CA GLY A 117 -7.25 -8.39 -13.96
C GLY A 117 -6.05 -7.91 -14.79
N LYS A 118 -6.25 -6.98 -15.73
CA LYS A 118 -5.23 -6.38 -16.62
C LYS A 118 -4.67 -5.10 -16.01
N LEU A 119 -3.98 -5.26 -14.88
CA LEU A 119 -3.62 -4.15 -14.00
C LEU A 119 -2.54 -3.24 -14.59
N VAL A 120 -1.58 -3.83 -15.33
CA VAL A 120 -0.52 -3.06 -16.00
C VAL A 120 -1.14 -2.20 -17.10
N GLU A 121 -2.02 -2.78 -17.93
CA GLU A 121 -2.71 -2.04 -18.98
C GLU A 121 -3.59 -0.93 -18.41
N ALA A 122 -4.29 -1.18 -17.30
CA ALA A 122 -5.08 -0.16 -16.62
C ALA A 122 -4.21 1.03 -16.14
N ALA A 123 -3.06 0.75 -15.54
CA ALA A 123 -2.13 1.79 -15.08
C ALA A 123 -1.63 2.66 -16.24
N GLU A 124 -1.31 2.05 -17.39
CA GLU A 124 -0.89 2.78 -18.59
C GLU A 124 -2.01 3.64 -19.20
N VAL A 125 -3.28 3.19 -19.13
CA VAL A 125 -4.41 4.04 -19.53
C VAL A 125 -4.54 5.26 -18.61
N TYR A 126 -4.42 5.10 -17.29
CA TYR A 126 -4.42 6.24 -16.37
C TYR A 126 -3.22 7.17 -16.62
N ARG A 127 -2.04 6.64 -16.91
CA ARG A 127 -0.87 7.43 -17.29
C ARG A 127 -1.09 8.22 -18.58
N ALA A 128 -1.79 7.65 -19.56
CA ALA A 128 -2.16 8.35 -20.79
C ALA A 128 -3.13 9.52 -20.51
N ILE A 129 -4.09 9.36 -19.59
CA ILE A 129 -4.94 10.47 -19.12
C ILE A 129 -4.06 11.60 -18.55
N LEU A 130 -3.10 11.25 -17.69
CA LEU A 130 -2.23 12.23 -17.02
C LEU A 130 -1.25 12.94 -17.97
N ALA A 131 -0.97 12.38 -19.14
CA ALA A 131 -0.17 13.04 -20.17
C ALA A 131 -0.93 14.22 -20.82
N GLU A 132 -2.25 14.11 -20.93
CA GLU A 132 -3.13 15.14 -21.50
C GLU A 132 -3.70 16.06 -20.42
N SER A 133 -3.99 15.52 -19.24
CA SER A 133 -4.64 16.19 -18.12
C SER A 133 -3.87 15.92 -16.82
N PRO A 134 -2.68 16.54 -16.62
CA PRO A 134 -1.83 16.25 -15.46
C PRO A 134 -2.50 16.56 -14.12
N THR A 135 -3.50 17.45 -14.10
CA THR A 135 -4.26 17.83 -12.91
C THR A 135 -5.48 16.94 -12.63
N ASP A 136 -5.69 15.86 -13.41
CA ASP A 136 -6.69 14.84 -13.08
C ASP A 136 -6.23 14.02 -11.87
N LEU A 137 -6.58 14.52 -10.70
CA LEU A 137 -6.16 13.95 -9.43
C LEU A 137 -6.74 12.55 -9.17
N LEU A 138 -7.90 12.19 -9.75
CA LEU A 138 -8.43 10.82 -9.66
C LEU A 138 -7.60 9.86 -10.50
N ALA A 139 -7.26 10.23 -11.75
CA ALA A 139 -6.37 9.42 -12.57
C ALA A 139 -5.00 9.23 -11.89
N CYS A 140 -4.47 10.30 -11.28
CA CYS A 140 -3.21 10.26 -10.54
C CYS A 140 -3.29 9.31 -9.33
N LEU A 141 -4.35 9.41 -8.53
CA LEU A 141 -4.60 8.52 -7.40
C LEU A 141 -4.60 7.04 -7.84
N LEU A 142 -5.38 6.73 -8.87
CA LEU A 142 -5.58 5.36 -9.34
C LEU A 142 -4.28 4.80 -9.95
N ALA A 143 -3.59 5.56 -10.79
CA ALA A 143 -2.30 5.16 -11.36
C ALA A 143 -1.24 4.95 -10.28
N PHE A 144 -1.12 5.88 -9.33
CA PHE A 144 -0.14 5.82 -8.24
C PHE A 144 -0.29 4.53 -7.44
N PHE A 145 -1.50 4.23 -6.97
CA PHE A 145 -1.74 3.01 -6.20
C PHE A 145 -1.64 1.74 -7.05
N LYS A 146 -1.96 1.78 -8.35
CA LYS A 146 -1.76 0.61 -9.23
C LYS A 146 -0.28 0.32 -9.43
N TYR A 147 0.56 1.33 -9.68
CA TYR A 147 2.00 1.12 -9.76
C TYR A 147 2.60 0.62 -8.44
N TYR A 148 2.12 1.12 -7.31
CA TYR A 148 2.50 0.64 -5.98
C TYR A 148 2.16 -0.85 -5.77
N GLU A 149 0.93 -1.27 -6.11
CA GLU A 149 0.49 -2.67 -6.01
C GLU A 149 1.30 -3.60 -6.93
N LEU A 150 1.73 -3.09 -8.09
CA LEU A 150 2.50 -3.83 -9.09
C LEU A 150 4.01 -3.84 -8.84
N GLY A 151 4.50 -3.05 -7.88
CA GLY A 151 5.94 -2.87 -7.65
C GLY A 151 6.66 -2.08 -8.74
N MET A 152 5.94 -1.31 -9.56
CA MET A 152 6.46 -0.55 -10.68
C MET A 152 6.89 0.85 -10.24
N PHE A 153 7.79 0.90 -9.25
CA PHE A 153 8.17 2.15 -8.58
C PHE A 153 8.91 3.13 -9.49
N LYS A 154 9.64 2.64 -10.49
CA LYS A 154 10.31 3.50 -11.47
C LYS A 154 9.28 4.24 -12.32
N GLU A 155 8.29 3.53 -12.82
CA GLU A 155 7.18 4.08 -13.60
C GLU A 155 6.35 5.05 -12.77
N MET A 156 6.09 4.71 -11.50
CA MET A 156 5.47 5.59 -10.52
C MET A 156 6.23 6.91 -10.39
N LEU A 157 7.55 6.86 -10.20
CA LEU A 157 8.38 8.05 -10.05
C LEU A 157 8.44 8.89 -11.33
N ASP A 158 8.60 8.25 -12.49
CA ASP A 158 8.61 8.93 -13.79
C ASP A 158 7.27 9.64 -14.06
N MET A 159 6.16 8.98 -13.73
CA MET A 159 4.83 9.58 -13.79
C MET A 159 4.74 10.79 -12.85
N MET A 160 5.09 10.64 -11.56
CA MET A 160 4.97 11.72 -10.58
C MET A 160 5.84 12.94 -10.93
N LYS A 161 7.05 12.72 -11.49
CA LYS A 161 7.92 13.79 -12.01
C LYS A 161 7.30 14.56 -13.17
N SER A 162 6.46 13.91 -13.98
CA SER A 162 5.72 14.54 -15.07
C SER A 162 4.49 15.29 -14.55
N VAL A 163 3.66 14.59 -13.77
CA VAL A 163 2.39 15.09 -13.21
C VAL A 163 2.58 16.41 -12.46
N VAL A 164 3.58 16.48 -11.56
CA VAL A 164 3.81 17.65 -10.71
C VAL A 164 4.06 18.95 -11.49
N LYS A 165 4.53 18.87 -12.75
CA LYS A 165 4.77 20.04 -13.60
C LYS A 165 3.48 20.76 -14.02
N GLY A 166 2.34 20.06 -13.98
CA GLY A 166 1.02 20.63 -14.25
C GLY A 166 0.40 21.36 -13.05
N TYR A 167 1.05 21.34 -11.88
CA TYR A 167 0.51 21.93 -10.66
C TYR A 167 1.21 23.23 -10.29
N THR A 168 0.42 24.17 -9.77
CA THR A 168 0.90 25.33 -9.00
C THR A 168 0.45 25.20 -7.55
N PRO A 169 0.96 26.03 -6.62
CA PRO A 169 0.51 26.04 -5.22
C PRO A 169 -1.00 26.22 -5.02
N GLU A 170 -1.69 26.81 -6.00
CA GLU A 170 -3.13 27.05 -6.01
C GLU A 170 -3.94 25.87 -6.58
N THR A 171 -3.29 24.95 -7.30
CA THR A 171 -3.96 23.78 -7.87
C THR A 171 -4.45 22.85 -6.76
N PRO A 172 -5.73 22.47 -6.73
CA PRO A 172 -6.25 21.50 -5.77
C PRO A 172 -5.42 20.20 -5.76
N GLY A 173 -5.04 19.73 -4.57
CA GLY A 173 -4.23 18.51 -4.39
C GLY A 173 -2.72 18.69 -4.51
N TYR A 174 -2.20 19.92 -4.68
CA TYR A 174 -0.76 20.14 -4.85
C TYR A 174 0.10 19.56 -3.72
N SER A 175 -0.27 19.76 -2.44
CA SER A 175 0.47 19.16 -1.32
C SER A 175 0.49 17.63 -1.39
N THR A 176 -0.63 17.03 -1.77
CA THR A 176 -0.77 15.58 -1.89
C THR A 176 0.11 15.03 -3.01
N VAL A 177 0.11 15.67 -4.18
CA VAL A 177 0.96 15.27 -5.32
C VAL A 177 2.45 15.38 -4.97
N LEU A 178 2.86 16.40 -4.21
CA LEU A 178 4.22 16.49 -3.69
C LEU A 178 4.52 15.34 -2.71
N GLY A 179 3.57 14.98 -1.84
CA GLY A 179 3.70 13.84 -0.92
C GLY A 179 3.86 12.51 -1.67
N TRP A 180 3.03 12.26 -2.68
CA TRP A 180 3.15 11.07 -3.54
C TRP A 180 4.46 11.03 -4.32
N LYS A 181 4.92 12.17 -4.84
CA LYS A 181 6.22 12.26 -5.50
C LYS A 181 7.36 11.96 -4.52
N ALA A 182 7.27 12.47 -3.30
CA ALA A 182 8.25 12.20 -2.25
C ALA A 182 8.33 10.69 -1.95
N PHE A 183 7.19 10.03 -1.82
CA PHE A 183 7.13 8.58 -1.63
C PHE A 183 7.70 7.81 -2.81
N ALA A 184 7.41 8.25 -4.04
CA ALA A 184 8.00 7.64 -5.23
C ALA A 184 9.53 7.79 -5.27
N HIS A 185 10.08 8.90 -4.78
CA HIS A 185 11.53 9.02 -4.59
C HIS A 185 12.05 8.04 -3.54
N GLU A 186 11.37 7.93 -2.40
CA GLU A 186 11.75 7.02 -1.32
C GLU A 186 11.76 5.55 -1.76
N GLU A 187 10.72 5.08 -2.45
CA GLU A 187 10.64 3.70 -2.95
C GLU A 187 11.75 3.39 -3.99
N ASN A 188 12.25 4.41 -4.70
CA ASN A 188 13.41 4.31 -5.60
C ASN A 188 14.75 4.56 -4.89
N CYS A 189 14.76 4.56 -3.56
CA CYS A 189 15.94 4.76 -2.72
C CYS A 189 16.62 6.14 -2.91
N GLN A 190 15.88 7.15 -3.39
CA GLN A 190 16.31 8.54 -3.55
C GLN A 190 15.94 9.34 -2.29
N LEU A 191 16.55 8.97 -1.16
CA LEU A 191 16.09 9.38 0.17
C LEU A 191 16.26 10.88 0.46
N ASN A 192 17.23 11.54 -0.17
CA ASN A 192 17.43 12.99 0.02
C ASN A 192 16.38 13.79 -0.75
N GLU A 193 16.13 13.40 -2.00
CA GLU A 193 15.08 13.98 -2.84
C GLU A 193 13.70 13.76 -2.21
N ALA A 194 13.44 12.57 -1.65
CA ALA A 194 12.22 12.29 -0.91
C ALA A 194 12.03 13.25 0.26
N GLU A 195 13.05 13.44 1.08
CA GLU A 195 13.02 14.35 2.24
C GLU A 195 12.73 15.81 1.83
N GLU A 196 13.39 16.29 0.78
CA GLU A 196 13.15 17.64 0.24
C GLU A 196 11.70 17.82 -0.23
N GLU A 197 11.15 16.85 -0.95
CA GLU A 197 9.77 16.90 -1.44
C GLU A 197 8.74 16.81 -0.30
N VAL A 198 9.04 16.05 0.76
CA VAL A 198 8.22 16.07 1.98
C VAL A 198 8.17 17.48 2.58
N TYR A 199 9.32 18.14 2.76
CA TYR A 199 9.33 19.49 3.34
C TYR A 199 8.59 20.50 2.46
N LYS A 200 8.69 20.39 1.13
CA LYS A 200 7.89 21.21 0.20
C LYS A 200 6.39 20.96 0.39
N SER A 201 5.98 19.70 0.48
CA SER A 201 4.57 19.33 0.72
C SER A 201 4.04 19.89 2.05
N LEU A 202 4.80 19.72 3.13
CA LEU A 202 4.41 20.18 4.47
C LEU A 202 4.43 21.71 4.62
N ALA A 203 5.24 22.41 3.82
CA ALA A 203 5.22 23.88 3.76
C ALA A 203 3.91 24.40 3.13
N VAL A 204 3.32 23.66 2.19
CA VAL A 204 2.00 23.96 1.62
C VAL A 204 0.88 23.59 2.61
N SER A 205 0.98 22.39 3.20
CA SER A 205 -0.02 21.87 4.14
C SER A 205 0.65 21.09 5.27
N PRO A 206 0.77 21.68 6.49
CA PRO A 206 1.38 20.99 7.63
C PRO A 206 0.67 19.71 8.07
N ARG A 207 -0.56 19.50 7.60
CA ARG A 207 -1.43 18.35 7.90
C ARG A 207 -1.41 17.27 6.81
N GLU A 208 -0.60 17.42 5.76
CA GLU A 208 -0.52 16.45 4.66
C GLU A 208 0.04 15.10 5.17
N THR A 209 -0.87 14.16 5.41
CA THR A 209 -0.55 12.91 6.11
C THR A 209 0.28 11.95 5.27
N PHE A 210 0.13 11.98 3.95
CA PHE A 210 0.95 11.13 3.09
C PHE A 210 2.42 11.57 3.11
N ALA A 211 2.68 12.89 3.21
CA ALA A 211 4.03 13.41 3.37
C ALA A 211 4.61 13.10 4.76
N ILE A 212 3.80 13.14 5.82
CA ILE A 212 4.20 12.69 7.18
C ILE A 212 4.59 11.21 7.14
N HIS A 213 3.75 10.37 6.53
CA HIS A 213 4.01 8.94 6.32
C HIS A 213 5.31 8.70 5.54
N THR A 214 5.51 9.44 4.45
CA THR A 214 6.74 9.35 3.64
C THR A 214 8.00 9.70 4.44
N MET A 215 7.94 10.70 5.33
CA MET A 215 9.10 11.01 6.20
C MET A 215 9.42 9.84 7.15
N ALA A 216 8.40 9.12 7.61
CA ALA A 216 8.60 7.94 8.45
C ALA A 216 9.37 6.85 7.69
N HIS A 217 9.04 6.63 6.42
CA HIS A 217 9.82 5.78 5.52
C HIS A 217 11.27 6.24 5.39
N VAL A 218 11.48 7.53 5.04
CA VAL A 218 12.82 8.10 4.88
C VAL A 218 13.66 7.90 6.14
N HIS A 219 13.11 8.19 7.32
CA HIS A 219 13.82 7.99 8.59
C HIS A 219 14.08 6.52 8.90
N LEU A 220 13.18 5.61 8.53
CA LEU A 220 13.40 4.16 8.70
C LEU A 220 14.55 3.68 7.82
N GLU A 221 14.53 4.01 6.52
CA GLU A 221 15.54 3.57 5.55
C GLU A 221 16.92 4.22 5.80
N LYS A 222 16.96 5.46 6.29
CA LYS A 222 18.21 6.13 6.72
C LYS A 222 18.71 5.61 8.07
N GLY A 223 17.95 4.81 8.81
CA GLY A 223 18.30 4.40 10.17
C GLY A 223 18.32 5.54 11.19
N MET A 224 17.47 6.56 10.98
CA MET A 224 17.33 7.75 11.83
C MET A 224 16.15 7.60 12.81
N TYR A 225 16.15 6.53 13.58
CA TYR A 225 14.97 6.09 14.36
C TYR A 225 14.50 7.12 15.42
N ASP A 226 15.41 7.75 16.16
CA ASP A 226 15.04 8.76 17.17
C ASP A 226 14.45 10.03 16.53
N ALA A 227 15.00 10.44 15.38
CA ALA A 227 14.42 11.54 14.60
C ALA A 227 13.05 11.17 14.06
N GLY A 228 12.88 9.93 13.59
CA GLY A 228 11.60 9.32 13.22
C GLY A 228 10.52 9.45 14.29
N LEU A 229 10.83 8.96 15.49
CA LEU A 229 9.93 9.02 16.65
C LEU A 229 9.57 10.46 17.01
N ALA A 230 10.57 11.34 17.13
CA ALA A 230 10.34 12.75 17.46
C ALA A 230 9.49 13.48 16.41
N PHE A 231 9.74 13.19 15.12
CA PHE A 231 8.97 13.75 14.02
C PHE A 231 7.50 13.31 14.09
N LEU A 232 7.24 12.00 14.20
CA LEU A 232 5.87 11.47 14.28
C LEU A 232 5.13 12.01 15.51
N GLN A 233 5.77 12.05 16.68
CA GLN A 233 5.19 12.61 17.90
C GLN A 233 4.82 14.09 17.72
N SER A 234 5.69 14.90 17.10
CA SER A 234 5.43 16.33 16.87
C SER A 234 4.24 16.59 15.92
N LYS A 235 3.84 15.59 15.13
CA LYS A 235 2.78 15.66 14.12
C LYS A 235 1.56 14.81 14.48
N GLU A 236 1.50 14.19 15.65
CA GLU A 236 0.45 13.25 16.04
C GLU A 236 -0.96 13.83 15.90
N LYS A 237 -1.15 15.10 16.27
CA LYS A 237 -2.43 15.81 16.10
C LYS A 237 -2.97 15.84 14.66
N TYR A 238 -2.10 15.65 13.66
CA TYR A 238 -2.50 15.57 12.26
C TYR A 238 -2.84 14.12 11.91
N TRP A 239 -1.92 13.18 12.10
CA TRP A 239 -2.09 11.84 11.56
C TRP A 239 -2.90 10.88 12.44
N ALA A 240 -3.11 11.15 13.72
CA ALA A 240 -3.70 10.18 14.66
C ALA A 240 -5.14 9.75 14.30
N ASN A 241 -5.87 10.58 13.55
CA ASN A 241 -7.26 10.33 13.15
C ASN A 241 -7.45 10.22 11.62
N CYS A 242 -6.36 10.15 10.85
CA CYS A 242 -6.45 9.95 9.40
C CYS A 242 -6.64 8.45 9.07
N SER A 243 -7.05 8.13 7.84
CA SER A 243 -7.20 6.74 7.39
C SER A 243 -5.88 5.95 7.39
N MET A 244 -4.73 6.64 7.40
CA MET A 244 -3.39 6.06 7.49
C MET A 244 -2.87 5.95 8.94
N ALA A 245 -3.67 6.29 9.96
CA ALA A 245 -3.20 6.37 11.35
C ALA A 245 -2.60 5.05 11.86
N CYS A 246 -3.22 3.91 11.49
CA CYS A 246 -2.70 2.58 11.82
C CYS A 246 -1.30 2.37 11.24
N HIS A 247 -1.13 2.68 9.95
CA HIS A 247 0.11 2.46 9.23
C HIS A 247 1.23 3.40 9.69
N ILE A 248 0.90 4.65 10.04
CA ILE A 248 1.88 5.58 10.61
C ILE A 248 2.30 5.13 12.02
N ALA A 249 1.38 4.62 12.84
CA ALA A 249 1.72 4.01 14.12
C ALA A 249 2.53 2.71 13.97
N TRP A 250 2.34 1.97 12.87
CA TRP A 250 3.19 0.84 12.55
C TRP A 250 4.65 1.27 12.32
N HIS A 251 4.91 2.38 11.63
CA HIS A 251 6.27 2.94 11.55
C HIS A 251 6.84 3.36 12.91
N GLU A 252 6.02 3.97 13.77
CA GLU A 252 6.41 4.28 15.17
C GLU A 252 6.88 3.01 15.90
N ALA A 253 6.11 1.91 15.80
CA ALA A 253 6.50 0.63 16.37
C ALA A 253 7.75 0.02 15.71
N LEU A 254 7.93 0.18 14.41
CA LEU A 254 9.14 -0.27 13.71
C LEU A 254 10.38 0.47 14.20
N PHE A 255 10.31 1.78 14.47
CA PHE A 255 11.44 2.51 15.05
C PHE A 255 11.86 1.94 16.40
N HIS A 256 10.89 1.60 17.26
CA HIS A 256 11.17 0.91 18.52
C HIS A 256 11.79 -0.48 18.30
N LEU A 257 11.25 -1.27 17.37
CA LEU A 257 11.77 -2.61 17.04
C LEU A 257 13.22 -2.56 16.54
N GLU A 258 13.53 -1.68 15.59
CA GLU A 258 14.88 -1.51 15.03
C GLU A 258 15.89 -1.19 16.14
N LYS A 259 15.49 -0.35 17.11
CA LYS A 259 16.29 0.01 18.28
C LYS A 259 16.40 -1.08 19.36
N GLY A 260 15.61 -2.15 19.27
CA GLY A 260 15.53 -3.19 20.31
C GLY A 260 14.66 -2.80 21.52
N GLN A 261 13.81 -1.78 21.38
CA GLN A 261 12.86 -1.32 22.38
C GLN A 261 11.55 -2.10 22.24
N PHE A 262 11.59 -3.41 22.53
CA PHE A 262 10.49 -4.31 22.21
C PHE A 262 9.22 -4.04 23.01
N ASP A 263 9.33 -3.63 24.27
CA ASP A 263 8.18 -3.29 25.11
C ASP A 263 7.42 -2.08 24.55
N ASP A 264 8.13 -1.05 24.09
CA ASP A 264 7.52 0.13 23.46
C ASP A 264 6.83 -0.22 22.12
N ALA A 265 7.45 -1.12 21.33
CA ALA A 265 6.85 -1.61 20.09
C ALA A 265 5.55 -2.40 20.35
N VAL A 266 5.54 -3.23 21.40
CA VAL A 266 4.35 -3.98 21.84
C VAL A 266 3.27 -3.05 22.39
N GLN A 267 3.64 -2.04 23.17
CA GLN A 267 2.70 -1.04 23.67
C GLN A 267 2.05 -0.26 22.52
N THR A 268 2.84 0.12 21.51
CA THR A 268 2.34 0.78 20.30
C THR A 268 1.36 -0.11 19.53
N PHE A 269 1.62 -1.41 19.45
CA PHE A 269 0.71 -2.38 18.86
C PHE A 269 -0.67 -2.37 19.55
N ASP A 270 -0.66 -2.46 20.89
CA ASP A 270 -1.88 -2.53 21.70
C ASP A 270 -2.70 -1.23 21.62
N ASP A 271 -2.03 -0.09 21.72
CA ASP A 271 -2.69 1.21 21.80
C ASP A 271 -3.15 1.74 20.44
N LYS A 272 -2.32 1.55 19.40
CA LYS A 272 -2.44 2.32 18.15
C LYS A 272 -2.65 1.48 16.89
N ILE A 273 -2.46 0.16 16.93
CA ILE A 273 -2.51 -0.67 15.71
C ILE A 273 -3.72 -1.60 15.72
N ILE A 274 -3.83 -2.50 16.70
CA ILE A 274 -4.79 -3.60 16.64
C ILE A 274 -6.25 -3.13 16.55
N ASN A 275 -6.59 -2.05 17.26
CA ASN A 275 -7.94 -1.47 17.29
C ASN A 275 -8.31 -0.69 16.02
N ARG A 276 -7.34 -0.42 15.12
CA ARG A 276 -7.57 0.34 13.87
C ARG A 276 -7.77 -0.55 12.65
N GLY A 277 -7.66 -1.88 12.80
CA GLY A 277 -8.18 -2.85 11.84
C GLY A 277 -7.30 -3.17 10.62
N ASN A 278 -6.08 -2.63 10.51
CA ASN A 278 -5.15 -3.05 9.46
C ASN A 278 -4.36 -4.29 9.91
N PHE A 279 -4.84 -5.47 9.52
CA PHE A 279 -4.17 -6.72 9.91
C PHE A 279 -2.81 -6.91 9.24
N ASN A 280 -2.55 -6.35 8.06
CA ASN A 280 -1.24 -6.47 7.42
C ASN A 280 -0.16 -5.81 8.28
N ASP A 281 -0.42 -4.59 8.75
CA ASP A 281 0.49 -3.87 9.64
C ASP A 281 0.65 -4.60 10.98
N ALA A 282 -0.47 -5.02 11.58
CA ALA A 282 -0.48 -5.75 12.86
C ALA A 282 0.31 -7.06 12.77
N ALA A 283 0.02 -7.88 11.76
CA ALA A 283 0.67 -9.16 11.51
C ALA A 283 2.17 -8.96 11.22
N SER A 284 2.52 -8.02 10.35
CA SER A 284 3.91 -7.72 9.99
C SER A 284 4.75 -7.33 11.21
N LEU A 285 4.22 -6.48 12.10
CA LEU A 285 4.91 -6.09 13.33
C LEU A 285 5.12 -7.27 14.28
N LEU A 286 4.06 -8.03 14.58
CA LEU A 286 4.17 -9.21 15.45
C LEU A 286 5.13 -10.25 14.89
N TYR A 287 5.13 -10.43 13.58
CA TYR A 287 6.02 -11.39 12.92
C TYR A 287 7.49 -11.00 13.10
N ARG A 288 7.84 -9.73 12.87
CA ARG A 288 9.20 -9.20 13.10
C ARG A 288 9.62 -9.27 14.56
N LEU A 289 8.75 -8.88 15.49
CA LEU A 289 9.02 -9.01 16.93
C LEU A 289 9.35 -10.46 17.32
N SER A 290 8.67 -11.40 16.68
CA SER A 290 8.87 -12.81 16.95
C SER A 290 10.20 -13.36 16.44
N PHE A 291 10.79 -12.74 15.41
CA PHE A 291 12.16 -13.06 14.99
C PHE A 291 13.20 -12.65 16.04
N GLU A 292 12.91 -11.57 16.77
CA GLU A 292 13.70 -11.05 17.88
C GLU A 292 13.44 -11.79 19.21
N GLY A 293 12.69 -12.90 19.16
CA GLY A 293 12.41 -13.75 20.34
C GLY A 293 11.32 -13.22 21.27
N VAL A 294 10.63 -12.13 20.89
CA VAL A 294 9.50 -11.60 21.67
C VAL A 294 8.30 -12.54 21.55
N ARG A 295 7.81 -13.04 22.69
CA ARG A 295 6.71 -14.02 22.76
C ARG A 295 5.41 -13.36 23.20
N VAL A 296 4.50 -13.16 22.26
CA VAL A 296 3.16 -12.56 22.47
C VAL A 296 2.04 -13.40 21.82
N PRO A 297 1.92 -14.70 22.16
CA PRO A 297 0.97 -15.61 21.51
C PRO A 297 -0.48 -15.13 21.60
N GLU A 298 -0.87 -14.49 22.70
CA GLU A 298 -2.22 -13.99 22.94
C GLU A 298 -2.64 -12.87 21.97
N LYS A 299 -1.68 -12.13 21.40
CA LYS A 299 -1.95 -11.00 20.50
C LYS A 299 -2.35 -11.45 19.10
N TRP A 300 -1.92 -12.64 18.67
CA TRP A 300 -2.28 -13.21 17.37
C TRP A 300 -3.78 -13.45 17.22
N ARG A 301 -4.50 -13.70 18.33
CA ARG A 301 -5.97 -13.82 18.30
C ARG A 301 -6.64 -12.57 17.77
N GLY A 302 -6.19 -11.38 18.21
CA GLY A 302 -6.75 -10.12 17.71
C GLY A 302 -6.49 -9.94 16.21
N VAL A 303 -5.31 -10.36 15.73
CA VAL A 303 -4.98 -10.30 14.29
C VAL A 303 -5.84 -11.28 13.49
N LEU A 304 -6.07 -12.49 14.00
CA LEU A 304 -6.99 -13.45 13.39
C LEU A 304 -8.41 -12.90 13.27
N GLU A 305 -8.94 -12.23 14.29
CA GLU A 305 -10.27 -11.61 14.24
C GLU A 305 -10.39 -10.54 13.13
N LEU A 306 -9.29 -9.89 12.77
CA LEU A 306 -9.24 -8.97 11.63
C LEU A 306 -9.16 -9.71 10.30
N VAL A 307 -8.38 -10.78 10.21
CA VAL A 307 -8.32 -11.67 9.06
C VAL A 307 -9.70 -12.27 8.75
N ASP A 308 -10.43 -12.71 9.78
CA ASP A 308 -11.77 -13.31 9.62
C ASP A 308 -12.80 -12.34 9.04
N LYS A 309 -12.59 -11.03 9.21
CA LYS A 309 -13.45 -9.97 8.65
C LYS A 309 -13.05 -9.59 7.21
N PHE A 310 -11.90 -10.04 6.74
CA PHE A 310 -11.39 -9.71 5.42
C PHE A 310 -12.06 -10.57 4.34
N SER A 311 -12.60 -9.91 3.30
CA SER A 311 -13.29 -10.58 2.18
C SER A 311 -12.52 -10.55 0.86
N GLY A 312 -11.29 -10.03 0.85
CA GLY A 312 -10.46 -9.85 -0.35
C GLY A 312 -9.44 -10.97 -0.57
N HIS A 313 -9.78 -12.22 -0.25
CA HIS A 313 -8.86 -13.33 -0.48
C HIS A 313 -8.45 -13.41 -1.96
N HIS A 314 -7.16 -13.63 -2.20
CA HIS A 314 -6.58 -13.80 -3.54
C HIS A 314 -6.67 -12.59 -4.46
N THR A 315 -7.06 -11.42 -3.95
CA THR A 315 -7.06 -10.20 -4.75
C THR A 315 -5.68 -9.56 -4.87
N TRP A 316 -4.83 -9.78 -3.86
CA TRP A 316 -3.49 -9.21 -3.81
C TRP A 316 -2.60 -10.11 -2.95
N ILE A 317 -1.66 -10.80 -3.60
CA ILE A 317 -0.82 -11.82 -2.96
C ILE A 317 -0.07 -11.34 -1.72
N TYR A 318 0.31 -10.06 -1.67
CA TYR A 318 0.90 -9.45 -0.47
C TYR A 318 0.05 -9.71 0.77
N THR A 319 -1.26 -9.57 0.65
CA THR A 319 -2.21 -9.77 1.76
C THR A 319 -2.34 -11.25 2.11
N ASP A 320 -2.43 -12.15 1.13
CA ASP A 320 -2.51 -13.60 1.38
C ASP A 320 -1.27 -14.12 2.13
N LEU A 321 -0.09 -13.56 1.85
CA LEU A 321 1.15 -13.89 2.58
C LEU A 321 1.07 -13.50 4.06
N HIS A 322 0.43 -12.36 4.39
CA HIS A 322 0.23 -11.92 5.77
C HIS A 322 -0.78 -12.79 6.50
N ILE A 323 -1.83 -13.24 5.80
CA ILE A 323 -2.77 -14.22 6.33
C ILE A 323 -2.02 -15.52 6.64
N LEU A 324 -1.19 -16.01 5.72
CA LEU A 324 -0.49 -17.29 5.87
C LEU A 324 0.37 -17.34 7.15
N PHE A 325 1.27 -16.38 7.34
CA PHE A 325 2.09 -16.41 8.56
C PHE A 325 1.26 -16.11 9.81
N THR A 326 0.18 -15.30 9.72
CA THR A 326 -0.75 -15.12 10.85
C THR A 326 -1.36 -16.44 11.29
N LEU A 327 -1.83 -17.27 10.35
CA LEU A 327 -2.41 -18.57 10.63
C LEU A 327 -1.39 -19.50 11.31
N TYR A 328 -0.16 -19.58 10.79
CA TYR A 328 0.90 -20.36 11.45
C TYR A 328 1.21 -19.88 12.87
N ARG A 329 1.39 -18.57 13.07
CA ARG A 329 1.74 -18.01 14.38
C ARG A 329 0.60 -18.09 15.39
N ALA A 330 -0.65 -18.16 14.91
CA ALA A 330 -1.82 -18.41 15.76
C ALA A 330 -2.12 -19.90 15.99
N GLY A 331 -1.37 -20.82 15.36
CA GLY A 331 -1.56 -22.27 15.51
C GLY A 331 -2.64 -22.87 14.61
N GLU A 332 -3.16 -22.12 13.65
CA GLU A 332 -4.24 -22.49 12.72
C GLU A 332 -3.70 -23.23 11.49
N ARG A 333 -3.05 -24.39 11.70
CA ARG A 333 -2.35 -25.13 10.62
C ARG A 333 -3.29 -25.65 9.55
N GLU A 334 -4.48 -26.12 9.92
CA GLU A 334 -5.49 -26.60 8.98
C GLU A 334 -5.93 -25.48 8.04
N ARG A 335 -6.23 -24.30 8.59
CA ARG A 335 -6.60 -23.11 7.81
C ARG A 335 -5.45 -22.61 6.93
N ALA A 336 -4.20 -22.73 7.39
CA ALA A 336 -3.03 -22.40 6.58
C ALA A 336 -2.94 -23.32 5.35
N ASN A 337 -3.19 -24.62 5.52
CA ASN A 337 -3.24 -25.57 4.40
C ASN A 337 -4.41 -25.27 3.45
N GLU A 338 -5.60 -24.94 3.97
CA GLU A 338 -6.75 -24.52 3.15
C GLU A 338 -6.41 -23.30 2.31
N LEU A 339 -5.74 -22.28 2.87
CA LEU A 339 -5.29 -21.10 2.13
C LEU A 339 -4.30 -21.47 1.02
N LEU A 340 -3.35 -22.37 1.30
CA LEU A 340 -2.35 -22.81 0.32
C LEU A 340 -3.00 -23.58 -0.84
N GLU A 341 -3.96 -24.46 -0.57
CA GLU A 341 -4.72 -25.15 -1.62
C GLU A 341 -5.57 -24.17 -2.42
N ALA A 342 -6.25 -23.23 -1.77
CA ALA A 342 -7.03 -22.19 -2.45
C ALA A 342 -6.15 -21.31 -3.36
N LEU A 343 -4.92 -20.98 -2.95
CA LEU A 343 -3.95 -20.27 -3.79
C LEU A 343 -3.49 -21.10 -5.00
N LYS A 344 -3.30 -22.43 -4.85
CA LYS A 344 -2.99 -23.33 -5.97
C LYS A 344 -4.13 -23.39 -6.98
N GLU A 345 -5.36 -23.53 -6.49
CA GLU A 345 -6.56 -23.49 -7.33
C GLU A 345 -6.70 -22.13 -8.02
N TYR A 346 -6.47 -21.03 -7.29
CA TYR A 346 -6.52 -19.68 -7.83
C TYR A 346 -5.58 -19.50 -9.02
N VAL A 347 -4.29 -19.84 -8.88
CA VAL A 347 -3.32 -19.68 -9.98
C VAL A 347 -3.54 -20.65 -11.14
N THR A 348 -4.22 -21.78 -10.90
CA THR A 348 -4.54 -22.76 -11.95
C THR A 348 -5.76 -22.31 -12.77
N ASN A 349 -6.77 -21.76 -12.10
CA ASN A 349 -8.07 -21.47 -12.70
C ASN A 349 -8.22 -20.02 -13.17
N ASN A 350 -7.35 -19.11 -12.72
CA ASN A 350 -7.45 -17.69 -13.04
C ASN A 350 -6.29 -17.22 -13.91
N LYS A 351 -6.51 -16.10 -14.58
CA LYS A 351 -5.51 -15.36 -15.37
C LYS A 351 -5.44 -13.93 -14.89
N GLY A 352 -4.49 -13.17 -15.43
CA GLY A 352 -4.31 -11.75 -15.10
C GLY A 352 -3.09 -11.51 -14.24
N THR A 353 -2.82 -10.24 -13.97
CA THR A 353 -1.56 -9.81 -13.37
C THR A 353 -1.34 -10.42 -11.99
N ASN A 354 -2.35 -10.42 -11.10
CA ASN A 354 -2.20 -10.98 -9.75
C ASN A 354 -2.01 -12.51 -9.79
N ALA A 355 -2.78 -13.25 -10.59
CA ALA A 355 -2.59 -14.70 -10.74
C ALA A 355 -1.16 -15.06 -11.16
N GLN A 356 -0.59 -14.32 -12.11
CA GLN A 356 0.79 -14.52 -12.55
C GLN A 356 1.82 -14.20 -11.45
N VAL A 357 1.65 -13.10 -10.72
CA VAL A 357 2.55 -12.74 -9.60
C VAL A 357 2.41 -13.74 -8.45
N THR A 358 1.20 -14.18 -8.13
CA THR A 358 0.94 -15.24 -7.15
C THR A 358 1.69 -16.51 -7.55
N HIS A 359 1.59 -16.94 -8.81
CA HIS A 359 2.32 -18.12 -9.28
C HIS A 359 3.85 -17.95 -9.18
N ASP A 360 4.39 -16.87 -9.75
CA ASP A 360 5.84 -16.72 -9.94
C ASP A 360 6.59 -16.33 -8.67
N VAL A 361 5.94 -15.57 -7.78
CA VAL A 361 6.56 -14.96 -6.60
C VAL A 361 5.84 -15.39 -5.33
N GLY A 362 4.50 -15.34 -5.33
CA GLY A 362 3.67 -15.71 -4.19
C GLY A 362 3.88 -17.15 -3.71
N MET A 363 3.80 -18.12 -4.62
CA MET A 363 3.89 -19.54 -4.29
C MET A 363 5.27 -19.92 -3.71
N PRO A 364 6.40 -19.45 -4.27
CA PRO A 364 7.70 -19.59 -3.61
C PRO A 364 7.78 -18.92 -2.23
N LEU A 365 7.18 -17.75 -2.05
CA LEU A 365 7.13 -17.09 -0.73
C LEU A 365 6.29 -17.90 0.28
N CYS A 366 5.13 -18.42 -0.13
CA CYS A 366 4.29 -19.30 0.69
C CYS A 366 5.04 -20.57 1.12
N ALA A 367 5.79 -21.19 0.20
CA ALA A 367 6.65 -22.33 0.49
C ALA A 367 7.77 -21.96 1.46
N GLY A 368 8.38 -20.78 1.28
CA GLY A 368 9.41 -20.25 2.18
C GLY A 368 8.91 -19.99 3.60
N ILE A 369 7.74 -19.37 3.74
CA ILE A 369 7.07 -19.13 5.03
C ILE A 369 6.76 -20.46 5.72
N THR A 370 6.11 -21.38 5.01
CA THR A 370 5.76 -22.71 5.54
C THR A 370 7.00 -23.45 6.03
N ALA A 371 8.05 -23.53 5.21
CA ALA A 371 9.29 -24.18 5.58
C ALA A 371 9.97 -23.52 6.78
N PHE A 372 9.89 -22.19 6.91
CA PHE A 372 10.46 -21.49 8.07
C PHE A 372 9.69 -21.82 9.36
N GLU A 373 8.36 -21.79 9.31
CA GLU A 373 7.51 -22.11 10.47
C GLU A 373 7.60 -23.58 10.88
N GLU A 374 7.98 -24.47 9.96
CA GLU A 374 8.29 -25.87 10.22
C GLU A 374 9.77 -26.13 10.56
N GLU A 375 10.57 -25.07 10.72
CA GLU A 375 12.01 -25.14 11.04
C GLU A 375 12.88 -25.82 9.96
N HIS A 376 12.36 -25.97 8.75
CA HIS A 376 13.08 -26.41 7.55
C HIS A 376 13.87 -25.26 6.91
N TYR A 377 14.84 -24.71 7.65
CA TYR A 377 15.53 -23.45 7.30
C TYR A 377 16.28 -23.46 5.97
N GLU A 378 16.83 -24.60 5.55
CA GLU A 378 17.49 -24.73 4.23
C GLU A 378 16.48 -24.57 3.08
N THR A 379 15.34 -25.27 3.16
CA THR A 379 14.25 -25.16 2.21
C THR A 379 13.68 -23.74 2.19
N ALA A 380 13.46 -23.15 3.37
CA ALA A 380 12.99 -21.77 3.51
C ALA A 380 13.92 -20.79 2.78
N THR A 381 15.23 -20.89 3.05
CA THR A 381 16.23 -20.02 2.43
C THR A 381 16.22 -20.16 0.91
N ASN A 382 16.19 -21.39 0.38
CA ASN A 382 16.20 -21.64 -1.06
C ASN A 382 14.95 -21.07 -1.76
N CYS A 383 13.76 -21.30 -1.19
CA CYS A 383 12.51 -20.77 -1.71
C CYS A 383 12.50 -19.23 -1.72
N LEU A 384 12.84 -18.60 -0.58
CA LEU A 384 12.85 -17.13 -0.46
C LEU A 384 13.92 -16.49 -1.35
N LYS A 385 15.12 -17.06 -1.40
CA LYS A 385 16.22 -16.60 -2.25
C LYS A 385 15.85 -16.63 -3.73
N SER A 386 15.12 -17.66 -4.18
CA SER A 386 14.74 -17.83 -5.59
C SER A 386 13.94 -16.65 -6.16
N VAL A 387 13.23 -15.91 -5.29
CA VAL A 387 12.36 -14.79 -5.68
C VAL A 387 12.80 -13.46 -5.10
N TYR A 388 13.90 -13.40 -4.35
CA TYR A 388 14.41 -12.17 -3.73
C TYR A 388 14.53 -11.00 -4.72
N GLY A 389 15.13 -11.24 -5.89
CA GLY A 389 15.27 -10.22 -6.94
C GLY A 389 13.95 -9.80 -7.62
N SER A 390 12.88 -10.56 -7.41
CA SER A 390 11.54 -10.27 -7.94
C SER A 390 10.55 -9.84 -6.85
N LEU A 391 11.00 -9.67 -5.60
CA LEU A 391 10.14 -9.43 -4.44
C LEU A 391 9.28 -8.18 -4.61
N GLN A 392 9.78 -7.15 -5.30
CA GLN A 392 9.02 -5.94 -5.59
C GLN A 392 7.69 -6.20 -6.31
N ARG A 393 7.58 -7.28 -7.12
CA ARG A 393 6.39 -7.59 -7.92
C ARG A 393 5.13 -7.85 -7.08
N ILE A 394 5.27 -8.18 -5.79
CA ILE A 394 4.12 -8.34 -4.90
C ILE A 394 3.53 -7.00 -4.44
N GLY A 395 4.17 -5.88 -4.79
CA GLY A 395 3.84 -4.55 -4.29
C GLY A 395 4.30 -4.34 -2.86
N GLY A 396 3.57 -3.49 -2.14
CA GLY A 396 3.98 -3.01 -0.81
C GLY A 396 5.03 -1.92 -0.92
N SER A 397 5.49 -1.38 0.18
CA SER A 397 6.67 -0.51 0.25
C SER A 397 7.94 -1.31 0.50
N ASN A 398 9.12 -0.67 0.36
CA ASN A 398 10.39 -1.25 0.79
C ASN A 398 10.32 -1.66 2.27
N ALA A 399 9.82 -0.75 3.11
CA ALA A 399 9.61 -1.00 4.53
C ALA A 399 8.72 -2.21 4.78
N GLN A 400 7.63 -2.41 4.03
CA GLN A 400 6.75 -3.57 4.19
C GLN A 400 7.37 -4.87 3.71
N ARG A 401 8.02 -4.86 2.54
CA ARG A 401 8.70 -6.03 1.97
C ARG A 401 9.88 -6.49 2.83
N ASP A 402 10.46 -5.62 3.64
CA ASP A 402 11.54 -5.96 4.57
C ASP A 402 11.15 -7.11 5.52
N THR A 403 9.86 -7.39 5.75
CA THR A 403 9.42 -8.56 6.53
C THR A 403 9.89 -9.87 5.89
N PHE A 404 9.80 -9.97 4.56
CA PHE A 404 10.24 -11.15 3.81
C PHE A 404 11.78 -11.19 3.66
N VAL A 405 12.43 -10.02 3.62
CA VAL A 405 13.90 -9.92 3.64
C VAL A 405 14.45 -10.38 4.99
N GLN A 406 13.82 -9.96 6.09
CA GLN A 406 14.15 -10.44 7.44
C GLN A 406 13.90 -11.94 7.57
N LEU A 407 12.78 -12.46 7.05
CA LEU A 407 12.53 -13.91 7.00
C LEU A 407 13.64 -14.67 6.25
N LEU A 408 14.09 -14.15 5.10
CA LEU A 408 15.23 -14.71 4.37
C LEU A 408 16.53 -14.64 5.19
N LEU A 409 16.81 -13.51 5.85
CA LEU A 409 17.98 -13.36 6.73
C LEU A 409 17.94 -14.37 7.88
N HIS A 410 16.83 -14.48 8.60
CA HIS A 410 16.69 -15.41 9.72
C HIS A 410 16.76 -16.87 9.27
N SER A 411 16.15 -17.23 8.14
CA SER A 411 16.27 -18.58 7.58
C SER A 411 17.71 -18.91 7.19
N ALA A 412 18.41 -17.98 6.54
CA ALA A 412 19.80 -18.14 6.13
C ALA A 412 20.76 -18.24 7.32
N ILE A 413 20.54 -17.43 8.37
CA ILE A 413 21.29 -17.50 9.63
C ILE A 413 21.04 -18.83 10.34
N ARG A 414 19.83 -19.38 10.34
CA ARG A 414 19.54 -20.66 11.02
C ARG A 414 19.85 -21.90 10.18
N SER A 415 20.05 -21.74 8.87
CA SER A 415 20.42 -22.83 7.99
C SER A 415 21.83 -23.36 8.30
N PRO A 416 22.06 -24.69 8.29
CA PRO A 416 23.39 -25.26 8.45
C PRO A 416 24.27 -25.10 7.20
N ASN A 417 23.71 -24.66 6.06
CA ASN A 417 24.43 -24.55 4.80
C ASN A 417 25.38 -23.33 4.78
N PRO A 418 26.70 -23.50 4.57
CA PRO A 418 27.66 -22.39 4.53
C PRO A 418 27.37 -21.31 3.47
N ASP A 419 26.79 -21.69 2.32
CA ASP A 419 26.42 -20.74 1.26
C ASP A 419 25.26 -19.84 1.70
N HIS A 420 24.38 -20.35 2.56
CA HIS A 420 23.30 -19.56 3.17
C HIS A 420 23.86 -18.56 4.19
N LYS A 421 24.85 -18.96 4.99
CA LYS A 421 25.57 -18.02 5.86
C LYS A 421 26.26 -16.92 5.06
N ALA A 422 26.87 -17.26 3.92
CA ALA A 422 27.48 -16.28 3.03
C ALA A 422 26.43 -15.30 2.45
N LEU A 423 25.26 -15.81 2.05
CA LEU A 423 24.12 -14.97 1.64
C LEU A 423 23.70 -14.00 2.76
N ALA A 424 23.57 -14.48 4.01
CA ALA A 424 23.22 -13.62 5.14
C ALA A 424 24.23 -12.48 5.34
N ARG A 425 25.54 -12.76 5.22
CA ARG A 425 26.59 -11.72 5.29
C ARG A 425 26.42 -10.67 4.20
N THR A 426 26.12 -11.08 2.96
CA THR A 426 25.89 -10.17 1.85
C THR A 426 24.68 -9.27 2.10
N LEU A 427 23.55 -9.84 2.50
CA LEU A 427 22.32 -9.09 2.78
C LEU A 427 22.50 -8.09 3.94
N LEU A 428 23.22 -8.47 5.00
CA LEU A 428 23.55 -7.56 6.12
C LEU A 428 24.47 -6.43 5.67
N ALA A 429 25.45 -6.72 4.80
CA ALA A 429 26.32 -5.69 4.25
C ALA A 429 25.52 -4.70 3.38
N GLU A 430 24.62 -5.18 2.53
CA GLU A 430 23.72 -4.35 1.70
C GLU A 430 22.83 -3.44 2.56
N ARG A 431 22.18 -4.00 3.60
CA ARG A 431 21.33 -3.24 4.54
C ARG A 431 22.08 -2.08 5.19
N LYS A 432 23.34 -2.29 5.56
CA LYS A 432 24.16 -1.28 6.24
C LYS A 432 24.53 -0.07 5.36
N VAL A 433 24.60 -0.22 4.03
CA VAL A 433 25.11 0.82 3.12
C VAL A 433 24.35 2.14 3.26
N ARG A 434 23.05 2.09 3.53
CA ARG A 434 22.16 3.26 3.47
C ARG A 434 21.71 3.76 4.85
N ARG A 435 22.14 3.09 5.92
CA ARG A 435 21.71 3.35 7.28
C ARG A 435 22.80 4.03 8.10
N VAL A 436 22.46 5.14 8.74
CA VAL A 436 23.29 5.82 9.74
C VAL A 436 23.47 4.93 10.96
N ALA A 437 22.38 4.29 11.41
CA ALA A 437 22.40 3.28 12.46
C ALA A 437 21.62 2.04 12.03
N ASP A 438 22.14 0.85 12.34
CA ASP A 438 21.47 -0.43 12.09
C ASP A 438 21.62 -1.38 13.29
N PRO A 439 20.97 -1.08 14.44
CA PRO A 439 21.06 -1.92 15.63
C PRO A 439 20.48 -3.32 15.39
N LEU A 440 19.40 -3.44 14.60
CA LEU A 440 18.87 -4.75 14.18
C LEU A 440 19.91 -5.54 13.40
N GLY A 441 20.52 -4.97 12.35
CA GLY A 441 21.59 -5.64 11.61
C GLY A 441 22.76 -6.05 12.51
N GLY A 442 23.10 -5.22 13.52
CA GLY A 442 24.10 -5.58 14.53
C GLY A 442 23.71 -6.78 15.41
N ARG A 443 22.42 -6.95 15.76
CA ARG A 443 21.92 -8.13 16.48
C ARG A 443 21.96 -9.38 15.59
N LEU A 444 21.54 -9.24 14.33
CA LEU A 444 21.56 -10.33 13.35
C LEU A 444 22.99 -10.80 13.03
N GLN A 445 23.94 -9.89 12.92
CA GLN A 445 25.35 -10.20 12.70
C GLN A 445 25.92 -11.05 13.85
N ARG A 446 25.59 -10.74 15.11
CA ARG A 446 26.00 -11.56 16.27
C ARG A 446 25.39 -12.96 16.21
N GLY A 447 24.09 -13.07 15.91
CA GLY A 447 23.45 -14.37 15.73
C GLY A 447 24.07 -15.19 14.60
N LEU A 448 24.54 -14.54 13.54
CA LEU A 448 25.25 -15.21 12.44
C LEU A 448 26.62 -15.75 12.87
N GLU A 449 27.37 -14.99 13.68
CA GLU A 449 28.65 -15.39 14.26
C GLU A 449 28.47 -16.58 15.22
N GLU A 450 27.52 -16.49 16.15
CA GLU A 450 27.20 -17.55 17.12
C GLU A 450 26.71 -18.86 16.45
N SER A 451 26.13 -18.77 15.26
CA SER A 451 25.64 -19.92 14.50
C SER A 451 26.65 -20.53 13.53
N SER A 452 27.84 -19.93 13.41
CA SER A 452 28.94 -20.39 12.56
C SER A 452 30.03 -21.13 13.35
N ASP A 453 30.02 -20.98 14.68
CA ASP A 453 30.78 -21.79 15.65
C ASP A 453 30.02 -23.09 15.99
#